data_AF-A0A090Q8X8-F1
#
_entry.id   AF-A0A090Q8X8-F1
#
_cell.length_a   1.000
_cell.length_b   1.000
_cell.length_c   1.000
_cell.angle_alpha   90.00
_cell.angle_beta   90.00
_cell.angle_gamma   90.00
#
_symmetry.space_group_name_H-M   'P 1'
#
loop_
_entity.id
_entity.type
_entity.pdbx_description
1 polymer ?
#
loop_
_entity_poly.entity_id
_entity_poly.type
_entity_poly.pdbx_seq_one_letter_code
_entity_poly.pdbx_strand_id
1 'polypeptide(L)'
;MIGERDVLLSAHMIKRDDYAFLYVVDMDKLSRLGVIKNNINQLLNKDFKVTKRNFKEVEITEITDLESFETLSIAFVKNQMIASYTHSLVEKSIDEYENPQIGRDLQFLEIQKELKKKGLFRLYLNHKQLTSYYKVFSNEPSAIVETLETNFNFSGFNIDEDDDRLLTATGYSSGNEVMDALVKALDDSGTGSIDAIGVLPQETALYMSFGFEDFITLHESFYNLLGEKQPDMVKQYEDGKTRVEEFIDIDLENDFYSWIDDEIAFAKADFPQLNDKDGLAIAFKTKDVDDSNKHLQHIENQIRKTTPVKFQTVEYKGYDIHYLNIKGFFKLILGSLFENIEKPYYTTINEYVVFSNSPITLKLYIDAYESQKTLFTDEYYRDFIDEFSNSSNVFLYVDTNKLAHASQSYLNADSKKELQDNENFFSQFTQLGLELKADGNHFKTKAVIHFDTDYDVEAQRLEKKSEGIPFSVLEIEKEEISKETIFDIPEIFPNDFTANSYVTKFNTGKTEMKVYLKDGIPHGRYKLYYFNGELKISGRFNKGEKTGTWRAYTRDGKLYYKKKF
;
A
#
# COMPACT_ATOMS: atom_id res chain seq x y z
N MET A 1 -31.11 -27.82 8.59
CA MET A 1 -30.83 -28.76 9.71
C MET A 1 -29.79 -28.25 10.69
N ILE A 2 -28.93 -27.29 10.32
CA ILE A 2 -27.85 -26.83 11.22
C ILE A 2 -28.28 -25.64 12.10
N GLY A 3 -29.23 -24.79 11.69
CA GLY A 3 -29.73 -23.68 12.53
C GLY A 3 -28.68 -22.60 12.80
N GLU A 4 -28.96 -21.65 13.70
CA GLU A 4 -27.95 -20.71 14.21
C GLU A 4 -26.94 -21.48 15.08
N ARG A 5 -25.71 -21.63 14.57
CA ARG A 5 -24.62 -22.32 15.25
C ARG A 5 -23.34 -21.53 15.09
N ASP A 6 -22.54 -21.55 16.15
CA ASP A 6 -21.21 -21.00 16.11
C ASP A 6 -20.33 -21.90 15.24
N VAL A 7 -19.75 -21.30 14.21
CA VAL A 7 -18.76 -21.91 13.33
C VAL A 7 -17.44 -21.21 13.56
N LEU A 8 -16.41 -22.00 13.84
CA LEU A 8 -15.03 -21.54 13.86
C LEU A 8 -14.33 -22.05 12.60
N LEU A 9 -13.72 -21.11 11.88
CA LEU A 9 -12.82 -21.35 10.77
C LEU A 9 -11.40 -21.00 11.22
N SER A 10 -10.43 -21.85 10.91
CA SER A 10 -9.02 -21.55 11.18
C SER A 10 -8.14 -21.98 10.01
N ALA A 11 -7.26 -21.09 9.56
CA ALA A 11 -6.23 -21.38 8.58
C ALA A 11 -4.99 -21.94 9.28
N HIS A 12 -4.35 -22.94 8.67
CA HIS A 12 -3.13 -23.58 9.18
C HIS A 12 -2.15 -23.85 8.04
N MET A 13 -0.89 -23.46 8.22
CA MET A 13 0.18 -23.85 7.31
C MET A 13 0.34 -25.38 7.29
N ILE A 14 0.30 -25.96 6.09
CA ILE A 14 0.48 -27.42 5.88
C ILE A 14 1.78 -27.73 5.16
N LYS A 15 2.31 -26.79 4.39
CA LYS A 15 3.65 -26.80 3.80
C LYS A 15 4.23 -25.40 3.87
N ARG A 16 5.40 -25.18 3.25
CA ARG A 16 6.07 -23.88 3.21
C ARG A 16 5.28 -22.83 2.43
N ASP A 17 4.55 -23.27 1.41
CA ASP A 17 3.91 -22.49 0.36
C ASP A 17 2.41 -22.82 0.23
N ASP A 18 1.85 -23.49 1.25
CA ASP A 18 0.50 -24.06 1.19
C ASP A 18 -0.12 -24.09 2.60
N TYR A 19 -1.39 -23.70 2.68
CA TYR A 19 -2.17 -23.68 3.92
C TYR A 19 -3.54 -24.29 3.67
N ALA A 20 -4.16 -24.81 4.74
CA ALA A 20 -5.48 -25.40 4.67
C ALA A 20 -6.36 -24.97 5.83
N PHE A 21 -7.67 -25.14 5.66
CA PHE A 21 -8.66 -24.75 6.65
C PHE A 21 -9.10 -25.93 7.52
N LEU A 22 -9.28 -25.66 8.81
CA LEU A 22 -10.01 -26.50 9.76
C LEU A 22 -11.33 -25.80 10.09
N TYR A 23 -12.42 -26.55 9.97
CA TYR A 23 -13.77 -26.13 10.28
C TYR A 23 -14.21 -26.81 11.57
N VAL A 24 -14.74 -26.04 12.53
CA VAL A 24 -15.30 -26.55 13.78
C VAL A 24 -16.71 -26.00 13.93
N VAL A 25 -17.69 -26.89 14.05
CA VAL A 25 -19.10 -26.54 14.19
C VAL A 25 -19.61 -27.08 15.51
N ASP A 26 -20.19 -26.21 16.36
CA ASP A 26 -20.91 -26.69 17.53
C ASP A 26 -22.24 -27.32 17.07
N MET A 27 -22.40 -28.62 17.33
CA MET A 27 -23.60 -29.36 16.98
C MET A 27 -24.62 -29.40 18.12
N ASP A 28 -24.32 -28.80 19.28
CA ASP A 28 -25.15 -28.80 20.49
C ASP A 28 -25.67 -30.23 20.81
N LYS A 29 -26.98 -30.42 21.03
CA LYS A 29 -27.60 -31.72 21.29
C LYS A 29 -27.66 -32.63 20.06
N LEU A 30 -27.47 -32.10 18.84
CA LEU A 30 -27.55 -32.89 17.60
C LEU A 30 -26.39 -33.88 17.48
N SER A 31 -25.21 -33.58 18.04
CA SER A 31 -24.10 -34.55 18.08
C SER A 31 -24.50 -35.85 18.78
N ARG A 32 -25.34 -35.75 19.83
CA ARG A 32 -25.76 -36.87 20.66
C ARG A 32 -26.78 -37.77 19.97
N LEU A 33 -27.49 -37.26 18.97
CA LEU A 33 -28.46 -38.05 18.22
C LEU A 33 -27.79 -38.97 17.21
N GLY A 34 -26.49 -38.78 16.93
CA GLY A 34 -25.73 -39.59 15.98
C GLY A 34 -26.27 -39.57 14.55
N VAL A 35 -27.24 -38.69 14.23
CA VAL A 35 -27.97 -38.73 12.95
C VAL A 35 -27.02 -38.50 11.78
N ILE A 36 -26.16 -37.49 11.87
CA ILE A 36 -25.17 -37.21 10.83
C ILE A 36 -24.09 -38.30 10.83
N LYS A 37 -23.52 -38.61 12.01
CA LYS A 37 -22.47 -39.63 12.16
C LYS A 37 -22.86 -41.02 11.62
N ASN A 38 -24.11 -41.43 11.84
CA ASN A 38 -24.59 -42.77 11.50
C ASN A 38 -25.23 -42.85 10.11
N ASN A 39 -25.70 -41.73 9.54
CA ASN A 39 -26.41 -41.71 8.25
C ASN A 39 -25.67 -40.95 7.16
N ILE A 40 -24.39 -40.59 7.34
CA ILE A 40 -23.62 -39.84 6.34
C ILE A 40 -23.62 -40.50 4.95
N ASN A 41 -23.55 -41.84 4.91
CA ASN A 41 -23.64 -42.63 3.67
C ASN A 41 -24.99 -42.51 2.96
N GLN A 42 -26.06 -42.20 3.69
CA GLN A 42 -27.41 -42.02 3.12
C GLN A 42 -27.64 -40.58 2.66
N LEU A 43 -26.85 -39.63 3.16
CA LEU A 43 -26.90 -38.22 2.79
C LEU A 43 -26.08 -37.90 1.53
N LEU A 44 -25.15 -38.79 1.17
CA LEU A 44 -24.25 -38.62 0.02
C LEU A 44 -24.76 -39.42 -1.19
N ASN A 45 -24.54 -38.86 -2.39
CA ASN A 45 -24.86 -39.53 -3.64
C ASN A 45 -23.79 -40.61 -3.98
N LYS A 46 -23.91 -41.26 -5.14
CA LYS A 46 -22.99 -42.33 -5.56
C LYS A 46 -21.61 -41.83 -6.00
N ASP A 47 -21.43 -40.52 -6.11
CA ASP A 47 -20.19 -39.90 -6.60
C ASP A 47 -19.16 -39.75 -5.46
N PHE A 48 -19.55 -40.09 -4.23
CA PHE A 48 -18.67 -40.08 -3.07
C PHE A 48 -18.40 -41.48 -2.53
N LYS A 49 -17.15 -41.73 -2.16
CA LYS A 49 -16.74 -42.92 -1.40
C LYS A 49 -16.54 -42.54 0.06
N VAL A 50 -17.20 -43.26 0.96
CA VAL A 50 -17.04 -43.07 2.40
C VAL A 50 -16.21 -44.20 3.01
N THR A 51 -15.13 -43.82 3.69
CA THR A 51 -14.32 -44.71 4.52
C THR A 51 -14.31 -44.24 5.97
N LYS A 52 -13.95 -45.15 6.89
CA LYS A 52 -13.82 -44.85 8.31
C LYS A 52 -12.51 -45.42 8.82
N ARG A 53 -11.86 -44.67 9.70
CA ARG A 53 -10.66 -45.11 10.41
C ARG A 53 -10.67 -44.53 11.82
N ASN A 54 -9.88 -45.11 12.71
CA ASN A 54 -9.70 -44.58 14.05
C ASN A 54 -8.38 -43.84 14.16
N PHE A 55 -8.40 -42.70 14.85
CA PHE A 55 -7.22 -42.02 15.35
C PHE A 55 -7.38 -41.89 16.86
N LYS A 56 -6.49 -42.55 17.62
CA LYS A 56 -6.67 -42.79 19.07
C LYS A 56 -8.05 -43.42 19.34
N GLU A 57 -8.85 -42.82 20.22
CA GLU A 57 -10.20 -43.28 20.57
C GLU A 57 -11.31 -42.58 19.74
N VAL A 58 -10.94 -41.79 18.72
CA VAL A 58 -11.88 -41.03 17.89
C VAL A 58 -12.00 -41.65 16.50
N GLU A 59 -13.23 -41.95 16.09
CA GLU A 59 -13.55 -42.37 14.71
C GLU A 59 -13.54 -41.16 13.78
N ILE A 60 -12.73 -41.23 12.73
CA ILE A 60 -12.67 -40.26 11.62
C ILE A 60 -13.39 -40.89 10.42
N THR A 61 -14.36 -40.16 9.88
CA THR A 61 -15.03 -40.48 8.62
C THR A 61 -14.40 -39.68 7.49
N GLU A 62 -14.04 -40.35 6.41
CA GLU A 62 -13.43 -39.76 5.23
C GLU A 62 -14.41 -39.86 4.06
N ILE A 63 -14.71 -38.73 3.44
CA ILE A 63 -15.57 -38.64 2.26
C ILE A 63 -14.70 -38.22 1.09
N THR A 64 -14.43 -39.14 0.18
CA THR A 64 -13.65 -38.88 -1.04
C THR A 64 -14.60 -38.64 -2.20
N ASP A 65 -14.46 -37.50 -2.85
CA ASP A 65 -15.06 -37.23 -4.16
C ASP A 65 -14.38 -38.10 -5.22
N LEU A 66 -15.16 -38.87 -6.00
CA LEU A 66 -14.62 -39.76 -7.02
C LEU A 66 -14.21 -39.05 -8.31
N GLU A 67 -14.58 -37.78 -8.50
CA GLU A 67 -14.19 -36.95 -9.64
C GLU A 67 -12.90 -36.18 -9.34
N SER A 68 -12.87 -35.41 -8.25
CA SER A 68 -11.70 -34.59 -7.88
C SER A 68 -10.62 -35.35 -7.11
N PHE A 69 -10.98 -36.50 -6.52
CA PHE A 69 -10.17 -37.26 -5.55
C PHE A 69 -9.87 -36.50 -4.24
N GLU A 70 -10.50 -35.35 -4.01
CA GLU A 70 -10.40 -34.65 -2.73
C GLU A 70 -11.12 -35.41 -1.62
N THR A 71 -10.52 -35.42 -0.43
CA THR A 71 -11.07 -36.16 0.72
C THR A 71 -11.33 -35.25 1.89
N LEU A 72 -12.62 -35.09 2.24
CA LEU A 72 -13.03 -34.40 3.45
C LEU A 72 -12.97 -35.36 4.64
N SER A 73 -12.10 -35.08 5.60
CA SER A 73 -12.04 -35.79 6.88
C SER A 73 -12.96 -35.13 7.89
N ILE A 74 -13.80 -35.90 8.58
CA ILE A 74 -14.76 -35.43 9.58
C ILE A 74 -14.63 -36.28 10.85
N ALA A 75 -14.57 -35.64 12.00
CA ALA A 75 -14.65 -36.30 13.30
C ALA A 75 -15.59 -35.56 14.25
N PHE A 76 -16.02 -36.26 15.30
CA PHE A 76 -16.88 -35.69 16.34
C PHE A 76 -16.19 -35.80 17.70
N VAL A 77 -15.91 -34.65 18.32
CA VAL A 77 -15.31 -34.56 19.65
C VAL A 77 -16.32 -33.89 20.58
N LYS A 78 -16.89 -34.66 21.52
CA LYS A 78 -18.04 -34.24 22.35
C LYS A 78 -19.22 -33.70 21.51
N ASN A 79 -19.48 -32.40 21.55
CA ASN A 79 -20.53 -31.70 20.80
C ASN A 79 -20.02 -31.00 19.54
N GLN A 80 -18.72 -31.02 19.27
CA GLN A 80 -18.14 -30.36 18.11
C GLN A 80 -17.96 -31.35 16.96
N MET A 81 -18.39 -30.93 15.77
CA MET A 81 -17.97 -31.55 14.52
C MET A 81 -16.74 -30.81 14.02
N ILE A 82 -15.65 -31.54 13.79
CA ILE A 82 -14.42 -31.01 13.20
C ILE A 82 -14.24 -31.59 11.81
N ALA A 83 -13.87 -30.74 10.85
CA ALA A 83 -13.72 -31.15 9.47
C ALA A 83 -12.57 -30.42 8.76
N SER A 84 -11.88 -31.11 7.86
CA SER A 84 -10.88 -30.51 6.97
C SER A 84 -10.62 -31.41 5.77
N TYR A 85 -10.29 -30.82 4.61
CA TYR A 85 -9.73 -31.56 3.47
C TYR A 85 -8.28 -32.02 3.72
N THR A 86 -7.64 -31.55 4.79
CA THR A 86 -6.35 -32.05 5.26
C THR A 86 -6.53 -32.91 6.50
N HIS A 87 -6.41 -34.23 6.35
CA HIS A 87 -6.64 -35.19 7.44
C HIS A 87 -5.80 -34.92 8.69
N SER A 88 -4.55 -34.46 8.53
CA SER A 88 -3.65 -34.17 9.65
C SER A 88 -4.12 -32.98 10.51
N LEU A 89 -4.94 -32.06 9.97
CA LEU A 89 -5.54 -30.99 10.77
C LEU A 89 -6.66 -31.52 11.67
N VAL A 90 -7.44 -32.52 11.22
CA VAL A 90 -8.43 -33.19 12.06
C VAL A 90 -7.75 -33.93 13.21
N GLU A 91 -6.65 -34.64 12.93
CA GLU A 91 -5.84 -35.33 13.95
C GLU A 91 -5.25 -34.35 14.97
N LYS A 92 -4.62 -33.26 14.50
CA LYS A 92 -4.09 -32.20 15.38
C LYS A 92 -5.19 -31.55 16.22
N SER A 93 -6.39 -31.38 15.68
CA SER A 93 -7.52 -30.83 16.44
C SER A 93 -8.00 -31.78 17.55
N ILE A 94 -7.94 -33.10 17.33
CA ILE A 94 -8.20 -34.10 18.37
C ILE A 94 -7.13 -34.02 19.46
N ASP A 95 -5.84 -33.90 19.08
CA ASP A 95 -4.73 -33.74 20.02
C ASP A 95 -4.84 -32.45 20.86
N GLU A 96 -5.19 -31.33 20.22
CA GLU A 96 -5.39 -30.03 20.87
C GLU A 96 -6.53 -30.07 21.89
N TYR A 97 -7.60 -30.84 21.62
CA TYR A 97 -8.66 -31.05 22.61
C TYR A 97 -8.19 -31.82 23.85
N GLU A 98 -7.31 -32.81 23.69
CA GLU A 98 -6.73 -33.57 24.80
C GLU A 98 -5.72 -32.74 25.61
N ASN A 99 -4.95 -31.88 24.92
CA ASN A 99 -3.95 -31.01 25.53
C ASN A 99 -4.00 -29.57 24.99
N PRO A 100 -4.95 -28.75 25.46
CA PRO A 100 -5.17 -27.40 24.93
C PRO A 100 -3.94 -26.50 25.08
N GLN A 101 -3.45 -25.98 23.96
CA GLN A 101 -2.40 -24.96 23.88
C GLN A 101 -3.02 -23.56 23.79
N ILE A 102 -3.84 -23.30 22.76
CA ILE A 102 -4.39 -21.95 22.52
C ILE A 102 -5.33 -21.52 23.64
N GLY A 103 -6.12 -22.45 24.19
CA GLY A 103 -7.03 -22.20 25.32
C GLY A 103 -6.33 -21.95 26.66
N ARG A 104 -4.99 -22.08 26.71
CA ARG A 104 -4.15 -21.80 27.89
C ARG A 104 -3.15 -20.67 27.64
N ASP A 105 -3.11 -20.13 26.42
CA ASP A 105 -2.22 -19.03 26.07
C ASP A 105 -2.75 -17.72 26.69
N LEU A 106 -1.99 -17.15 27.62
CA LEU A 106 -2.40 -15.95 28.35
C LEU A 106 -2.58 -14.73 27.43
N GLN A 107 -1.77 -14.63 26.38
CA GLN A 107 -1.83 -13.51 25.42
C GLN A 107 -3.10 -13.61 24.56
N PHE A 108 -3.46 -14.83 24.14
CA PHE A 108 -4.72 -15.06 23.44
C PHE A 108 -5.93 -14.80 24.34
N LEU A 109 -5.91 -15.31 25.59
CA LEU A 109 -7.00 -15.16 26.54
C LEU A 109 -7.26 -13.70 26.92
N GLU A 110 -6.21 -12.87 26.97
CA GLU A 110 -6.31 -11.43 27.17
C GLU A 110 -7.09 -10.76 26.04
N ILE A 111 -6.68 -10.99 24.79
CA ILE A 111 -7.39 -10.48 23.60
C ILE A 111 -8.83 -10.97 23.53
N GLN A 112 -9.06 -12.27 23.79
CA GLN A 112 -10.39 -12.85 23.78
C GLN A 112 -11.31 -12.21 24.83
N LYS A 113 -10.77 -11.82 25.99
CA LYS A 113 -11.52 -11.20 27.08
C LYS A 113 -11.98 -9.79 26.71
N GLU A 114 -11.23 -9.04 25.92
CA GLU A 114 -11.61 -7.69 25.49
C GLU A 114 -12.71 -7.72 24.41
N LEU A 115 -12.76 -8.76 23.58
CA LEU A 115 -13.76 -8.95 22.52
C LEU A 115 -15.09 -9.57 23.01
N LYS A 116 -15.80 -8.86 23.89
CA LYS A 116 -17.10 -9.33 24.44
C LYS A 116 -18.32 -9.03 23.56
N LYS A 117 -18.20 -8.13 22.58
CA LYS A 117 -19.30 -7.71 21.72
C LYS A 117 -19.62 -8.79 20.67
N LYS A 118 -20.88 -8.82 20.24
CA LYS A 118 -21.32 -9.61 19.09
C LYS A 118 -21.26 -8.70 17.86
N GLY A 119 -20.60 -9.18 16.81
CA GLY A 119 -20.65 -8.64 15.46
C GLY A 119 -20.96 -9.73 14.44
N LEU A 120 -20.78 -9.46 13.15
CA LEU A 120 -20.96 -10.46 12.09
C LEU A 120 -20.09 -11.69 12.34
N PHE A 121 -18.80 -11.47 12.62
CA PHE A 121 -17.89 -12.51 13.11
C PHE A 121 -16.73 -11.91 13.91
N ARG A 122 -15.95 -12.79 14.56
CA ARG A 122 -14.72 -12.43 15.27
C ARG A 122 -13.53 -12.98 14.51
N LEU A 123 -12.53 -12.14 14.28
CA LEU A 123 -11.26 -12.51 13.66
C LEU A 123 -10.17 -12.47 14.71
N TYR A 124 -9.39 -13.55 14.82
CA TYR A 124 -8.20 -13.60 15.65
C TYR A 124 -6.99 -13.84 14.76
N LEU A 125 -5.96 -13.01 14.92
CA LEU A 125 -4.71 -13.09 14.18
C LEU A 125 -3.58 -13.48 15.12
N ASN A 126 -2.91 -14.61 14.84
CA ASN A 126 -1.68 -15.00 15.50
C ASN A 126 -0.48 -14.44 14.72
N HIS A 127 0.18 -13.43 15.27
CA HIS A 127 1.27 -12.73 14.58
C HIS A 127 2.50 -13.63 14.40
N LYS A 128 2.69 -14.65 15.24
CA LYS A 128 3.83 -15.59 15.17
C LYS A 128 3.86 -16.47 13.91
N GLN A 129 2.87 -16.36 13.04
CA GLN A 129 2.78 -17.12 11.79
C GLN A 129 2.84 -16.24 10.54
N LEU A 130 2.92 -14.91 10.68
CA LEU A 130 2.77 -13.98 9.55
C LEU A 130 3.82 -14.20 8.46
N THR A 131 5.09 -14.41 8.80
CA THR A 131 6.14 -14.69 7.81
C THR A 131 5.89 -15.98 7.05
N SER A 132 5.29 -16.98 7.70
CA SER A 132 4.95 -18.25 7.05
C SER A 132 3.82 -18.06 6.04
N TYR A 133 2.77 -17.32 6.40
CA TYR A 133 1.68 -16.99 5.48
C TYR A 133 2.12 -16.08 4.34
N TYR A 134 2.93 -15.06 4.64
CA TYR A 134 3.44 -14.13 3.64
C TYR A 134 4.27 -14.84 2.55
N LYS A 135 5.02 -15.90 2.91
CA LYS A 135 5.78 -16.73 1.96
C LYS A 135 4.93 -17.50 0.96
N VAL A 136 3.63 -17.67 1.22
CA VAL A 136 2.69 -18.24 0.24
C VAL A 136 2.51 -17.30 -0.94
N PHE A 137 2.64 -15.99 -0.71
CA PHE A 137 2.38 -14.96 -1.72
C PHE A 137 3.64 -14.31 -2.31
N SER A 138 4.72 -14.29 -1.52
CA SER A 138 5.96 -13.57 -1.84
C SER A 138 7.19 -14.44 -1.61
N ASN A 139 8.20 -14.26 -2.48
CA ASN A 139 9.52 -14.87 -2.29
C ASN A 139 10.52 -13.93 -1.59
N GLU A 140 10.19 -12.65 -1.49
CA GLU A 140 11.03 -11.62 -0.91
C GLU A 140 10.68 -11.42 0.57
N PRO A 141 11.64 -11.23 1.48
CA PRO A 141 11.36 -10.89 2.88
C PRO A 141 10.64 -9.53 2.98
N SER A 142 9.91 -9.32 4.08
CA SER A 142 9.23 -8.06 4.35
C SER A 142 9.50 -7.61 5.78
N ALA A 143 10.18 -6.46 5.92
CA ALA A 143 10.50 -5.87 7.21
C ALA A 143 9.25 -5.54 8.03
N ILE A 144 8.15 -5.16 7.37
CA ILE A 144 6.84 -4.92 8.01
C ILE A 144 6.31 -6.21 8.60
N VAL A 145 6.29 -7.30 7.82
CA VAL A 145 5.81 -8.62 8.26
C VAL A 145 6.64 -9.14 9.43
N GLU A 146 7.97 -9.02 9.34
CA GLU A 146 8.90 -9.46 10.39
C GLU A 146 8.74 -8.64 11.68
N THR A 147 8.51 -7.33 11.55
CA THR A 147 8.27 -6.42 12.68
C THR A 147 6.96 -6.76 13.38
N LEU A 148 5.89 -7.03 12.62
CA LEU A 148 4.61 -7.47 13.16
C LEU A 148 4.75 -8.81 13.89
N GLU A 149 5.38 -9.80 13.26
CA GLU A 149 5.62 -11.12 13.86
C GLU A 149 6.44 -11.05 15.15
N THR A 150 7.48 -10.23 15.17
CA THR A 150 8.40 -10.09 16.31
C THR A 150 7.71 -9.40 17.49
N ASN A 151 7.02 -8.29 17.22
CA ASN A 151 6.56 -7.38 18.27
C ASN A 151 5.11 -7.59 18.70
N PHE A 152 4.25 -8.15 17.85
CA PHE A 152 2.88 -8.48 18.21
C PHE A 152 2.75 -9.96 18.59
N ASN A 153 1.78 -10.25 19.46
CA ASN A 153 1.44 -11.61 19.87
C ASN A 153 0.13 -12.04 19.20
N PHE A 154 -0.98 -11.45 19.62
CA PHE A 154 -2.30 -11.67 19.04
C PHE A 154 -3.00 -10.34 18.78
N SER A 155 -3.78 -10.32 17.71
CA SER A 155 -4.84 -9.32 17.54
C SER A 155 -6.19 -10.01 17.49
N GLY A 156 -7.20 -9.31 17.98
CA GLY A 156 -8.58 -9.76 17.90
C GLY A 156 -9.46 -8.62 17.46
N PHE A 157 -10.35 -8.90 16.52
CA PHE A 157 -11.29 -7.95 15.95
C PHE A 157 -12.72 -8.48 15.99
N ASN A 158 -13.68 -7.62 16.31
CA ASN A 158 -15.08 -7.80 15.93
C ASN A 158 -15.23 -7.18 14.54
N ILE A 159 -15.74 -7.97 13.60
CA ILE A 159 -16.05 -7.50 12.26
C ILE A 159 -17.55 -7.24 12.20
N ASP A 160 -17.89 -6.03 11.78
CA ASP A 160 -19.24 -5.55 11.54
C ASP A 160 -19.35 -5.02 10.11
N GLU A 161 -20.57 -5.04 9.59
CA GLU A 161 -20.94 -4.44 8.31
C GLU A 161 -21.70 -3.15 8.64
N ASP A 162 -21.11 -2.00 8.31
CA ASP A 162 -21.70 -0.69 8.61
C ASP A 162 -22.68 -0.25 7.49
N ASP A 163 -22.36 -0.58 6.23
CA ASP A 163 -23.19 -0.42 5.03
C ASP A 163 -22.79 -1.47 3.97
N ASP A 164 -23.55 -1.60 2.87
CA ASP A 164 -23.40 -2.58 1.78
C ASP A 164 -21.98 -2.63 1.16
N ARG A 165 -21.15 -1.61 1.41
CA ARG A 165 -19.81 -1.44 0.84
C ARG A 165 -18.69 -1.34 1.88
N LEU A 166 -19.00 -1.42 3.18
CA LEU A 166 -18.04 -1.10 4.24
C LEU A 166 -17.97 -2.19 5.31
N LEU A 167 -16.81 -2.83 5.41
CA LEU A 167 -16.50 -3.75 6.50
C LEU A 167 -15.60 -3.05 7.51
N THR A 168 -16.08 -3.00 8.75
CA THR A 168 -15.36 -2.37 9.86
C THR A 168 -14.92 -3.42 10.87
N ALA A 169 -13.64 -3.41 11.19
CA ALA A 169 -13.01 -4.22 12.21
C ALA A 169 -12.68 -3.35 13.43
N THR A 170 -13.25 -3.64 14.60
CA THR A 170 -12.87 -2.98 15.85
C THR A 170 -12.31 -3.98 16.85
N GLY A 171 -11.19 -3.64 17.48
CA GLY A 171 -10.51 -4.62 18.30
C GLY A 171 -9.29 -4.12 19.04
N TYR A 172 -8.49 -5.09 19.47
CA TYR A 172 -7.32 -4.89 20.30
C TYR A 172 -6.16 -5.72 19.76
N SER A 173 -4.97 -5.17 19.90
CA SER A 173 -3.72 -5.85 19.56
C SER A 173 -2.79 -5.84 20.77
N SER A 174 -2.25 -7.02 21.13
CA SER A 174 -1.27 -7.18 22.19
C SER A 174 0.11 -7.43 21.60
N GLY A 175 1.14 -7.04 22.34
CA GLY A 175 2.51 -7.21 21.90
C GLY A 175 3.45 -7.68 23.00
N ASN A 176 4.72 -7.73 22.64
CA ASN A 176 5.80 -8.03 23.56
C ASN A 176 6.16 -6.80 24.40
N GLU A 177 7.19 -6.93 25.21
CA GLU A 177 7.68 -5.86 26.09
C GLU A 177 8.11 -4.58 25.35
N VAL A 178 8.58 -4.70 24.10
CA VAL A 178 8.92 -3.55 23.24
C VAL A 178 7.65 -2.81 22.84
N MET A 179 6.62 -3.55 22.43
CA MET A 179 5.34 -2.97 22.07
C MET A 179 4.62 -2.37 23.28
N ASP A 180 4.68 -3.01 24.45
CA ASP A 180 4.14 -2.44 25.69
C ASP A 180 4.76 -1.06 26.00
N ALA A 181 6.09 -0.95 25.85
CA ALA A 181 6.80 0.31 26.08
C ALA A 181 6.39 1.37 25.06
N LEU A 182 6.24 0.99 23.78
CA LEU A 182 5.80 1.89 22.71
C LEU A 182 4.37 2.36 22.92
N VAL A 183 3.43 1.46 23.19
CA VAL A 183 2.02 1.80 23.45
C VAL A 183 1.92 2.76 24.61
N LYS A 184 2.61 2.50 25.71
CA LYS A 184 2.57 3.36 26.89
C LYS A 184 3.23 4.73 26.62
N ALA A 185 4.35 4.77 25.91
CA ALA A 185 4.97 6.03 25.52
C ALA A 185 4.05 6.87 24.61
N LEU A 186 3.30 6.22 23.71
CA LEU A 186 2.31 6.86 22.84
C LEU A 186 1.04 7.31 23.60
N ASP A 187 0.62 6.56 24.61
CA ASP A 187 -0.47 6.93 25.52
C ASP A 187 -0.09 8.20 26.31
N ASP A 188 1.16 8.26 26.79
CA ASP A 188 1.72 9.39 27.51
C ASP A 188 1.98 10.61 26.59
N SER A 189 2.33 10.39 25.32
CA SER A 189 2.64 11.46 24.34
C SER A 189 1.43 11.98 23.58
N GLY A 190 0.23 11.42 23.77
CA GLY A 190 -0.96 11.78 23.00
C GLY A 190 -0.89 11.40 21.52
N THR A 191 -1.86 11.87 20.72
CA THR A 191 -2.00 11.57 19.28
C THR A 191 -1.59 12.77 18.42
N GLY A 192 -1.16 12.52 17.19
CA GLY A 192 -0.83 13.55 16.21
C GLY A 192 -1.81 13.62 15.04
N SER A 193 -1.70 14.68 14.24
CA SER A 193 -2.47 14.89 13.01
C SER A 193 -2.16 13.87 11.89
N ILE A 194 -3.05 13.79 10.91
CA ILE A 194 -2.94 12.95 9.70
C ILE A 194 -2.90 13.88 8.47
N ASP A 195 -2.05 14.90 8.54
CA ASP A 195 -2.07 16.06 7.63
C ASP A 195 -1.12 15.89 6.43
N ALA A 196 -0.23 14.89 6.45
CA ALA A 196 0.74 14.65 5.38
C ALA A 196 0.08 14.46 4.01
N ILE A 197 -1.20 14.07 3.97
CA ILE A 197 -2.03 14.01 2.76
C ILE A 197 -2.05 15.32 1.96
N GLY A 198 -1.76 16.45 2.59
CA GLY A 198 -1.62 17.75 1.93
C GLY A 198 -0.39 17.86 1.02
N VAL A 199 0.64 17.02 1.22
CA VAL A 199 1.89 17.00 0.43
C VAL A 199 2.11 15.66 -0.30
N LEU A 200 1.41 14.60 0.09
CA LEU A 200 1.46 13.31 -0.59
C LEU A 200 0.68 13.37 -1.92
N PRO A 201 1.22 12.86 -3.04
CA PRO A 201 0.50 12.83 -4.32
C PRO A 201 -0.75 11.95 -4.32
N GLN A 202 -1.68 12.17 -5.26
CA GLN A 202 -2.82 11.27 -5.50
C GLN A 202 -2.37 9.85 -5.89
N GLU A 203 -1.19 9.70 -6.49
CA GLU A 203 -0.56 8.42 -6.83
C GLU A 203 -0.02 7.65 -5.60
N THR A 204 -0.25 8.12 -4.38
CA THR A 204 0.10 7.39 -3.16
C THR A 204 -0.68 6.08 -3.07
N ALA A 205 0.05 4.96 -3.10
CA ALA A 205 -0.48 3.60 -2.98
C ALA A 205 -0.57 3.15 -1.52
N LEU A 206 0.37 3.60 -0.70
CA LEU A 206 0.41 3.32 0.74
C LEU A 206 0.88 4.58 1.47
N TYR A 207 0.17 4.94 2.54
CA TYR A 207 0.51 6.02 3.45
C TYR A 207 0.37 5.50 4.87
N MET A 208 1.43 5.63 5.67
CA MET A 208 1.42 5.33 7.09
C MET A 208 1.85 6.58 7.85
N SER A 209 1.13 6.96 8.89
CA SER A 209 1.43 8.10 9.75
C SER A 209 1.67 7.62 11.17
N PHE A 210 2.68 8.21 11.82
CA PHE A 210 2.96 8.09 13.24
C PHE A 210 2.73 9.46 13.86
N GLY A 211 1.76 9.52 14.78
CA GLY A 211 1.32 10.76 15.42
C GLY A 211 1.58 10.77 16.92
N PHE A 212 1.97 11.93 17.43
CA PHE A 212 2.32 12.20 18.83
C PHE A 212 2.28 13.71 19.08
N GLU A 213 2.24 14.19 20.33
CA GLU A 213 2.24 15.63 20.62
C GLU A 213 3.65 16.24 20.60
N ASP A 214 4.66 15.50 21.07
CA ASP A 214 6.06 15.95 21.07
C ASP A 214 7.01 14.76 20.88
N PHE A 215 7.84 14.83 19.85
CA PHE A 215 8.73 13.73 19.47
C PHE A 215 9.78 13.41 20.54
N ILE A 216 10.36 14.43 21.18
CA ILE A 216 11.40 14.24 22.19
C ILE A 216 10.80 13.51 23.40
N THR A 217 9.63 13.96 23.86
CA THR A 217 8.90 13.33 24.97
C THR A 217 8.55 11.88 24.66
N LEU A 218 8.03 11.58 23.46
CA LEU A 218 7.75 10.22 23.01
C LEU A 218 9.03 9.36 23.03
N HIS A 219 10.10 9.87 22.43
CA HIS A 219 11.38 9.17 22.31
C HIS A 219 11.99 8.85 23.68
N GLU A 220 12.09 9.84 24.57
CA GLU A 220 12.60 9.66 25.92
C GLU A 220 11.75 8.68 26.74
N SER A 221 10.41 8.84 26.70
CA SER A 221 9.49 7.95 27.41
C SER A 221 9.65 6.50 26.95
N PHE A 222 9.71 6.28 25.64
CA PHE A 222 9.90 4.95 25.06
C PHE A 222 11.19 4.28 25.54
N TYR A 223 12.34 4.95 25.43
CA TYR A 223 13.62 4.35 25.82
C TYR A 223 13.78 4.19 27.34
N ASN A 224 13.17 5.07 28.14
CA ASN A 224 13.11 4.91 29.59
C ASN A 224 12.31 3.66 29.98
N LEU A 225 11.10 3.50 29.43
CA LEU A 225 10.23 2.34 29.68
C LEU A 225 10.86 1.05 29.15
N LEU A 226 11.46 1.10 27.96
CA LEU A 226 12.14 -0.05 27.37
C LEU A 226 13.37 -0.45 28.20
N GLY A 227 14.09 0.51 28.78
CA GLY A 227 15.28 0.25 29.61
C GLY A 227 14.99 -0.55 30.88
N GLU A 228 13.77 -0.48 31.40
CA GLU A 228 13.34 -1.27 32.56
C GLU A 228 13.25 -2.78 32.24
N LYS A 229 12.88 -3.12 31.00
CA LYS A 229 12.63 -4.51 30.57
C LYS A 229 13.73 -5.08 29.65
N GLN A 230 14.32 -4.25 28.80
CA GLN A 230 15.26 -4.61 27.73
C GLN A 230 16.51 -3.68 27.74
N PRO A 231 17.31 -3.66 28.83
CA PRO A 231 18.45 -2.74 28.98
C PRO A 231 19.52 -2.92 27.91
N ASP A 232 19.73 -4.14 27.40
CA ASP A 232 20.70 -4.41 26.35
C ASP A 232 20.30 -3.78 25.01
N MET A 233 19.00 -3.73 24.69
CA MET A 233 18.50 -3.08 23.47
C MET A 233 18.69 -1.57 23.53
N VAL A 234 18.36 -0.96 24.68
CA VAL A 234 18.58 0.48 24.91
C VAL A 234 20.06 0.81 24.80
N LYS A 235 20.94 0.01 25.40
CA LYS A 235 22.38 0.22 25.30
C LYS A 235 22.88 0.14 23.84
N GLN A 236 22.38 -0.80 23.04
CA GLN A 236 22.75 -0.88 21.63
C GLN A 236 22.32 0.35 20.84
N TYR A 237 21.14 0.89 21.15
CA TYR A 237 20.67 2.13 20.57
C TYR A 237 21.57 3.32 20.97
N GLU A 238 21.83 3.50 22.26
CA GLU A 238 22.67 4.60 22.77
C GLU A 238 24.11 4.56 22.23
N ASP A 239 24.71 3.36 22.15
CA ASP A 239 26.02 3.15 21.53
C ASP A 239 25.99 3.52 20.03
N GLY A 240 24.88 3.26 19.34
CA GLY A 240 24.64 3.63 17.95
C GLY A 240 24.47 5.14 17.75
N LYS A 241 23.66 5.77 18.60
CA LYS A 241 23.43 7.22 18.66
C LYS A 241 24.75 7.96 18.86
N THR A 242 25.48 7.60 19.92
CA THR A 242 26.78 8.21 20.26
C THR A 242 27.76 8.12 19.09
N ARG A 243 27.84 6.96 18.42
CA ARG A 243 28.73 6.80 17.25
C ARG A 243 28.37 7.73 16.09
N VAL A 244 27.09 7.95 15.82
CA VAL A 244 26.66 8.84 14.74
C VAL A 244 26.94 10.30 15.10
N GLU A 245 26.61 10.70 16.32
CA GLU A 245 26.85 12.04 16.85
C GLU A 245 28.35 12.39 16.84
N GLU A 246 29.21 11.50 17.33
CA GLU A 246 30.66 11.68 17.32
C GLU A 246 31.25 11.65 15.90
N PHE A 247 30.71 10.83 15.00
CA PHE A 247 31.24 10.71 13.63
C PHE A 247 30.93 11.95 12.78
N ILE A 248 29.75 12.55 12.96
CA ILE A 248 29.29 13.69 12.17
C ILE A 248 29.48 15.01 12.91
N ASP A 249 29.74 15.02 14.23
CA ASP A 249 29.85 16.23 15.06
C ASP A 249 28.51 17.00 15.09
N ILE A 250 27.44 16.29 15.47
CA ILE A 250 26.07 16.79 15.63
C ILE A 250 25.45 16.26 16.93
N ASP A 251 24.33 16.84 17.36
CA ASP A 251 23.50 16.33 18.45
C ASP A 251 22.12 16.00 17.90
N LEU A 252 21.69 14.73 17.89
CA LEU A 252 20.45 14.33 17.21
C LEU A 252 19.22 14.97 17.84
N GLU A 253 19.24 15.19 19.15
CA GLU A 253 18.10 15.78 19.86
C GLU A 253 17.90 17.24 19.44
N ASN A 254 18.97 18.02 19.44
CA ASN A 254 18.95 19.43 19.06
C ASN A 254 18.89 19.65 17.54
N ASP A 255 19.59 18.85 16.75
CA ASP A 255 19.75 19.05 15.30
C ASP A 255 18.72 18.30 14.44
N PHE A 256 18.06 17.27 14.97
CA PHE A 256 17.07 16.50 14.21
C PHE A 256 15.71 16.37 14.90
N TYR A 257 15.68 16.07 16.20
CA TYR A 257 14.43 15.77 16.90
C TYR A 257 13.63 17.03 17.25
N SER A 258 14.32 18.12 17.56
CA SER A 258 13.77 19.38 18.06
C SER A 258 12.69 20.01 17.17
N TRP A 259 12.87 19.95 15.85
CA TRP A 259 12.01 20.61 14.87
C TRP A 259 10.86 19.74 14.37
N ILE A 260 10.85 18.44 14.69
CA ILE A 260 9.76 17.53 14.34
C ILE A 260 8.52 17.96 15.14
N ASP A 261 7.41 18.18 14.43
CA ASP A 261 6.12 18.54 15.02
C ASP A 261 5.35 17.29 15.46
N ASP A 262 4.09 17.12 15.06
CA ASP A 262 3.21 16.08 15.58
C ASP A 262 3.04 14.87 14.66
N GLU A 263 3.69 14.85 13.49
CA GLU A 263 3.49 13.81 12.47
C GLU A 263 4.77 13.38 11.74
N ILE A 264 4.97 12.06 11.66
CA ILE A 264 5.95 11.42 10.76
C ILE A 264 5.21 10.47 9.82
N ALA A 265 5.26 10.75 8.52
CA ALA A 265 4.60 10.00 7.49
C ALA A 265 5.59 9.16 6.66
N PHE A 266 5.22 7.93 6.36
CA PHE A 266 5.84 7.07 5.37
C PHE A 266 4.88 6.90 4.20
N ALA A 267 5.37 7.03 2.97
CA ALA A 267 4.54 6.86 1.79
C ALA A 267 5.24 6.10 0.68
N LYS A 268 4.47 5.32 -0.07
CA LYS A 268 4.87 4.70 -1.33
C LYS A 268 3.96 5.21 -2.43
N ALA A 269 4.50 5.99 -3.35
CA ALA A 269 3.81 6.42 -4.56
C ALA A 269 4.06 5.48 -5.73
N ASP A 270 3.05 5.39 -6.61
CA ASP A 270 3.03 4.57 -7.81
C ASP A 270 2.80 5.43 -9.06
N PHE A 271 3.89 5.99 -9.57
CA PHE A 271 3.89 6.79 -10.79
C PHE A 271 4.46 5.99 -11.97
N PRO A 272 3.94 6.17 -13.20
CA PRO A 272 4.48 5.52 -14.40
C PRO A 272 5.98 5.78 -14.67
N GLN A 273 6.52 6.90 -14.16
CA GLN A 273 7.92 7.30 -14.32
C GLN A 273 8.86 6.61 -13.33
N LEU A 274 8.33 5.98 -12.29
CA LEU A 274 9.10 5.36 -11.23
C LEU A 274 9.33 3.88 -11.53
N ASN A 275 10.50 3.38 -11.11
CA ASN A 275 10.72 1.94 -11.04
C ASN A 275 10.27 1.39 -9.68
N ASP A 276 10.23 0.06 -9.56
CA ASP A 276 9.76 -0.64 -8.37
C ASP A 276 10.49 -0.25 -7.06
N LYS A 277 11.73 0.27 -7.15
CA LYS A 277 12.55 0.66 -5.99
C LYS A 277 12.42 2.14 -5.62
N ASP A 278 11.80 2.95 -6.49
CA ASP A 278 11.55 4.37 -6.24
C ASP A 278 10.18 4.59 -5.60
N GLY A 279 9.76 5.85 -5.41
CA GLY A 279 8.43 6.20 -4.89
C GLY A 279 8.29 6.11 -3.37
N LEU A 280 9.28 5.56 -2.67
CA LEU A 280 9.34 5.60 -1.21
C LEU A 280 9.71 7.01 -0.73
N ALA A 281 8.96 7.52 0.24
CA ALA A 281 9.23 8.79 0.90
C ALA A 281 8.96 8.72 2.41
N ILE A 282 9.69 9.51 3.18
CA ILE A 282 9.38 9.82 4.58
C ILE A 282 9.16 11.33 4.66
N ALA A 283 8.05 11.78 5.21
CA ALA A 283 7.74 13.19 5.42
C ALA A 283 7.65 13.48 6.92
N PHE A 284 8.41 14.45 7.40
CA PHE A 284 8.36 14.93 8.78
C PHE A 284 7.67 16.28 8.79
N LYS A 285 6.60 16.42 9.57
CA LYS A 285 5.98 17.72 9.80
C LYS A 285 6.92 18.59 10.65
N THR A 286 7.01 19.87 10.33
CA THR A 286 7.93 20.80 10.96
C THR A 286 7.19 21.78 11.86
N LYS A 287 7.71 22.02 13.07
CA LYS A 287 7.22 23.07 13.97
C LYS A 287 7.40 24.46 13.35
N ASP A 288 8.53 24.66 12.66
CA ASP A 288 8.87 25.85 11.90
C ASP A 288 9.81 25.47 10.74
N VAL A 289 9.43 25.85 9.52
CA VAL A 289 10.14 25.50 8.30
C VAL A 289 11.53 26.13 8.23
N ASP A 290 11.69 27.37 8.70
CA ASP A 290 12.98 28.04 8.67
C ASP A 290 13.95 27.42 9.69
N ASP A 291 13.42 26.97 10.83
CA ASP A 291 14.19 26.28 11.86
C ASP A 291 14.66 24.89 11.40
N SER A 292 13.75 24.07 10.86
CA SER A 292 14.10 22.75 10.31
C SER A 292 15.15 22.87 9.19
N ASN A 293 14.99 23.86 8.30
CA ASN A 293 15.95 24.11 7.23
C ASN A 293 17.33 24.51 7.78
N LYS A 294 17.41 25.33 8.83
CA LYS A 294 18.70 25.70 9.46
C LYS A 294 19.40 24.48 10.07
N HIS A 295 18.66 23.65 10.80
CA HIS A 295 19.20 22.46 11.44
C HIS A 295 19.66 21.41 10.41
N LEU A 296 18.88 21.17 9.35
CA LEU A 296 19.28 20.27 8.27
C LEU A 296 20.50 20.79 7.49
N GLN A 297 20.58 22.11 7.26
CA GLN A 297 21.78 22.73 6.68
C GLN A 297 23.00 22.60 7.59
N HIS A 298 22.82 22.67 8.92
CA HIS A 298 23.89 22.40 9.87
C HIS A 298 24.42 20.96 9.71
N ILE A 299 23.52 19.97 9.73
CA ILE A 299 23.86 18.56 9.52
C ILE A 299 24.58 18.36 8.18
N GLU A 300 24.06 18.92 7.08
CA GLU A 300 24.73 18.88 5.77
C GLU A 300 26.16 19.41 5.80
N ASN A 301 26.35 20.58 6.42
CA ASN A 301 27.65 21.21 6.51
C ASN A 301 28.64 20.38 7.32
N GLN A 302 28.16 19.68 8.34
CA GLN A 302 28.97 18.77 9.13
C GLN A 302 29.36 17.51 8.33
N ILE A 303 28.42 16.87 7.63
CA ILE A 303 28.71 15.73 6.75
C ILE A 303 29.71 16.12 5.64
N ARG A 304 29.61 17.33 5.09
CA ARG A 304 30.56 17.87 4.09
C ARG A 304 31.99 17.93 4.60
N LYS A 305 32.18 18.20 5.90
CA LYS A 305 33.52 18.25 6.52
C LYS A 305 34.06 16.85 6.83
N THR A 306 33.17 15.92 7.21
CA THR A 306 33.55 14.59 7.72
C THR A 306 33.58 13.50 6.64
N THR A 307 32.98 13.73 5.47
CA THR A 307 32.88 12.73 4.40
C THR A 307 33.33 13.25 3.03
N PRO A 308 33.83 12.39 2.12
CA PRO A 308 34.23 12.78 0.76
C PRO A 308 33.03 12.95 -0.21
N VAL A 309 31.81 13.06 0.31
CA VAL A 309 30.58 13.09 -0.49
C VAL A 309 30.50 14.39 -1.29
N LYS A 310 30.26 14.29 -2.60
CA LYS A 310 29.98 15.46 -3.45
C LYS A 310 28.52 15.84 -3.31
N PHE A 311 28.24 16.86 -2.53
CA PHE A 311 26.91 17.43 -2.39
C PHE A 311 26.53 18.15 -3.69
N GLN A 312 25.35 17.83 -4.22
CA GLN A 312 24.73 18.52 -5.34
C GLN A 312 23.33 18.92 -4.90
N THR A 313 23.10 20.23 -4.79
CA THR A 313 21.75 20.78 -4.69
C THR A 313 21.23 20.98 -6.10
N VAL A 314 20.00 20.53 -6.35
CA VAL A 314 19.33 20.72 -7.64
C VAL A 314 18.08 21.55 -7.39
N GLU A 315 18.03 22.74 -7.97
CA GLU A 315 16.81 23.56 -7.97
C GLU A 315 15.79 22.96 -8.95
N TYR A 316 14.54 22.82 -8.50
CA TYR A 316 13.42 22.38 -9.33
C TYR A 316 12.17 23.18 -8.96
N LYS A 317 11.67 24.02 -9.88
CA LYS A 317 10.47 24.86 -9.69
C LYS A 317 10.52 25.73 -8.42
N GLY A 318 11.70 26.23 -8.04
CA GLY A 318 11.89 27.04 -6.83
C GLY A 318 12.07 26.22 -5.54
N TYR A 319 12.08 24.90 -5.63
CA TYR A 319 12.42 24.00 -4.53
C TYR A 319 13.86 23.53 -4.65
N ASP A 320 14.61 23.62 -3.56
CA ASP A 320 15.93 23.01 -3.47
C ASP A 320 15.80 21.53 -3.09
N ILE A 321 16.39 20.66 -3.92
CA ILE A 321 16.53 19.24 -3.63
C ILE A 321 17.97 18.99 -3.19
N HIS A 322 18.09 18.65 -1.91
CA HIS A 322 19.34 18.43 -1.21
C HIS A 322 19.72 16.95 -1.19
N TYR A 323 21.00 16.64 -1.00
CA TYR A 323 21.51 15.26 -0.90
C TYR A 323 22.24 15.08 0.42
N LEU A 324 21.80 14.17 1.29
CA LEU A 324 22.35 13.99 2.65
C LEU A 324 23.37 12.83 2.73
N ASN A 325 23.06 11.69 2.12
CA ASN A 325 23.92 10.50 2.03
C ASN A 325 24.49 9.96 3.35
N ILE A 326 23.66 9.81 4.39
CA ILE A 326 24.05 9.12 5.62
C ILE A 326 23.38 7.75 5.67
N LYS A 327 24.17 6.69 5.41
CA LYS A 327 23.67 5.32 5.49
C LYS A 327 23.30 4.97 6.93
N GLY A 328 22.09 4.43 7.12
CA GLY A 328 21.62 3.93 8.42
C GLY A 328 21.09 4.99 9.38
N PHE A 329 21.08 6.27 8.97
CA PHE A 329 20.57 7.37 9.79
C PHE A 329 19.10 7.19 10.16
N PHE A 330 18.23 6.95 9.17
CA PHE A 330 16.79 6.72 9.42
C PHE A 330 16.53 5.41 10.14
N LYS A 331 17.35 4.38 9.93
CA LYS A 331 17.26 3.12 10.69
C LYS A 331 17.54 3.34 12.17
N LEU A 332 18.51 4.20 12.50
CA LEU A 332 18.83 4.52 13.89
C LEU A 332 17.66 5.26 14.57
N ILE A 333 17.07 6.23 13.88
CA ILE A 333 16.06 7.13 14.47
C ILE A 333 14.66 6.50 14.50
N LEU A 334 14.27 5.82 13.42
CA LEU A 334 12.91 5.33 13.22
C LEU A 334 12.81 3.80 13.21
N GLY A 335 13.93 3.08 13.35
CA GLY A 335 13.97 1.63 13.39
C GLY A 335 14.03 0.95 12.01
N SER A 336 13.92 -0.39 12.02
CA SER A 336 14.16 -1.25 10.85
C SER A 336 13.18 -1.06 9.70
N LEU A 337 11.97 -0.57 9.95
CA LEU A 337 10.98 -0.26 8.90
C LEU A 337 11.52 0.72 7.86
N PHE A 338 12.47 1.58 8.27
CA PHE A 338 13.04 2.64 7.45
C PHE A 338 14.47 2.35 6.98
N GLU A 339 14.93 1.09 7.13
CA GLU A 339 16.28 0.67 6.70
C GLU A 339 16.54 0.86 5.21
N ASN A 340 15.48 0.81 4.40
CA ASN A 340 15.60 0.97 2.95
C ASN A 340 15.88 2.41 2.52
N ILE A 341 15.81 3.41 3.40
CA ILE A 341 16.21 4.80 3.12
C ILE A 341 17.70 4.99 3.43
N GLU A 342 18.56 4.58 2.48
CA GLU A 342 20.01 4.57 2.69
C GLU A 342 20.73 5.85 2.23
N LYS A 343 20.20 6.54 1.21
CA LYS A 343 20.88 7.69 0.59
C LYS A 343 19.89 8.80 0.23
N PRO A 344 19.24 9.40 1.25
CA PRO A 344 18.11 10.24 0.96
C PRO A 344 18.56 11.57 0.37
N TYR A 345 17.83 11.95 -0.66
CA TYR A 345 17.58 13.34 -1.00
C TYR A 345 16.49 13.88 -0.10
N TYR A 346 16.44 15.19 0.09
CA TYR A 346 15.31 15.82 0.75
C TYR A 346 14.96 17.16 0.14
N THR A 347 13.73 17.59 0.37
CA THR A 347 13.22 18.92 0.02
C THR A 347 12.12 19.30 1.00
N THR A 348 11.78 20.57 1.08
CA THR A 348 10.72 21.06 1.97
C THR A 348 9.51 21.46 1.14
N ILE A 349 8.37 20.83 1.38
CA ILE A 349 7.09 21.08 0.69
C ILE A 349 6.10 21.51 1.75
N ASN A 350 5.59 22.75 1.68
CA ASN A 350 4.79 23.35 2.74
C ASN A 350 5.51 23.24 4.10
N GLU A 351 4.87 22.64 5.11
CA GLU A 351 5.39 22.39 6.46
C GLU A 351 6.02 21.00 6.62
N TYR A 352 6.36 20.32 5.53
CA TYR A 352 6.94 18.97 5.56
C TYR A 352 8.33 18.92 4.95
N VAL A 353 9.29 18.33 5.67
CA VAL A 353 10.55 17.89 5.10
C VAL A 353 10.38 16.47 4.56
N VAL A 354 10.47 16.32 3.24
CA VAL A 354 10.24 15.06 2.52
C VAL A 354 11.57 14.45 2.08
N PHE A 355 11.90 13.28 2.59
CA PHE A 355 13.06 12.47 2.26
C PHE A 355 12.70 11.35 1.28
N SER A 356 13.56 11.07 0.30
CA SER A 356 13.44 9.90 -0.58
C SER A 356 14.80 9.46 -1.12
N ASN A 357 14.96 8.18 -1.44
CA ASN A 357 16.15 7.69 -2.14
C ASN A 357 16.28 8.19 -3.58
N SER A 358 15.22 8.75 -4.16
CA SER A 358 15.20 9.18 -5.55
C SER A 358 14.80 10.65 -5.68
N PRO A 359 15.62 11.47 -6.35
CA PRO A 359 15.27 12.86 -6.61
C PRO A 359 14.09 12.97 -7.59
N ILE A 360 13.81 11.92 -8.38
CA ILE A 360 12.63 11.88 -9.26
C ILE A 360 11.36 11.77 -8.40
N THR A 361 11.36 10.96 -7.34
CA THR A 361 10.24 10.90 -6.38
C THR A 361 9.93 12.28 -5.82
N LEU A 362 10.94 13.01 -5.34
CA LEU A 362 10.74 14.35 -4.77
C LEU A 362 10.21 15.35 -5.79
N LYS A 363 10.69 15.30 -7.04
CA LYS A 363 10.16 16.14 -8.13
C LYS A 363 8.69 15.86 -8.41
N LEU A 364 8.27 14.59 -8.39
CA LEU A 364 6.88 14.21 -8.58
C LEU A 364 6.00 14.66 -7.41
N TYR A 365 6.51 14.65 -6.18
CA TYR A 365 5.81 15.21 -5.02
C TYR A 365 5.65 16.73 -5.15
N ILE A 366 6.69 17.44 -5.56
CA ILE A 366 6.63 18.87 -5.87
C ILE A 366 5.61 19.14 -6.99
N ASP A 367 5.63 18.35 -8.07
CA ASP A 367 4.70 18.52 -9.19
C ASP A 367 3.24 18.31 -8.75
N ALA A 368 2.98 17.29 -7.93
CA ALA A 368 1.67 17.02 -7.37
C ALA A 368 1.18 18.16 -6.47
N TYR A 369 2.04 18.68 -5.59
CA TYR A 369 1.72 19.82 -4.72
C TYR A 369 1.42 21.10 -5.52
N GLU A 370 2.30 21.48 -6.45
CA GLU A 370 2.16 22.68 -7.29
C GLU A 370 0.92 22.62 -8.19
N SER A 371 0.54 21.42 -8.64
CA SER A 371 -0.66 21.20 -9.46
C SER A 371 -1.94 20.96 -8.67
N GLN A 372 -1.88 21.00 -7.33
CA GLN A 372 -3.01 20.70 -6.44
C GLN A 372 -3.60 19.30 -6.68
N LYS A 373 -2.74 18.34 -7.01
CA LYS A 373 -3.06 16.91 -7.19
C LYS A 373 -2.44 16.09 -6.06
N THR A 374 -2.78 16.46 -4.83
CA THR A 374 -2.36 15.73 -3.62
C THR A 374 -3.48 14.81 -3.13
N LEU A 375 -3.17 13.87 -2.24
CA LEU A 375 -4.13 12.92 -1.69
C LEU A 375 -5.28 13.63 -0.98
N PHE A 376 -5.02 14.79 -0.37
CA PHE A 376 -6.05 15.68 0.19
C PHE A 376 -7.15 16.08 -0.81
N THR A 377 -6.83 16.15 -2.10
CA THR A 377 -7.77 16.54 -3.18
C THR A 377 -8.40 15.35 -3.90
N ASP A 378 -8.00 14.13 -3.58
CA ASP A 378 -8.54 12.91 -4.17
C ASP A 378 -9.93 12.61 -3.61
N GLU A 379 -10.95 12.55 -4.47
CA GLU A 379 -12.34 12.35 -4.03
C GLU A 379 -12.53 11.00 -3.34
N TYR A 380 -11.95 9.93 -3.90
CA TYR A 380 -12.05 8.59 -3.33
C TYR A 380 -11.40 8.51 -1.94
N TYR A 381 -10.24 9.14 -1.75
CA TYR A 381 -9.59 9.24 -0.44
C TYR A 381 -10.42 10.03 0.55
N ARG A 382 -10.98 11.18 0.14
CA ARG A 382 -11.77 12.04 1.02
C ARG A 382 -13.02 11.34 1.55
N ASP A 383 -13.71 10.60 0.69
CA ASP A 383 -14.87 9.80 1.11
C ASP A 383 -14.45 8.68 2.08
N PHE A 384 -13.25 8.12 1.90
CA PHE A 384 -12.74 7.05 2.75
C PHE A 384 -12.25 7.53 4.13
N ILE A 385 -11.59 8.70 4.19
CA ILE A 385 -10.97 9.19 5.43
C ILE A 385 -11.99 9.68 6.46
N ASP A 386 -13.22 10.01 6.02
CA ASP A 386 -14.34 10.37 6.90
C ASP A 386 -14.70 9.25 7.89
N GLU A 387 -14.28 8.00 7.61
CA GLU A 387 -14.42 6.87 8.52
C GLU A 387 -13.43 6.90 9.70
N PHE A 388 -12.43 7.76 9.68
CA PHE A 388 -11.36 7.78 10.68
C PHE A 388 -11.34 9.08 11.49
N SER A 389 -10.62 9.06 12.61
CA SER A 389 -10.35 10.29 13.34
C SER A 389 -9.35 11.12 12.57
N ASN A 390 -9.39 12.45 12.74
CA ASN A 390 -8.37 13.35 12.20
C ASN A 390 -7.03 13.31 12.97
N SER A 391 -6.95 12.56 14.07
CA SER A 391 -5.72 12.33 14.82
C SER A 391 -5.59 10.87 15.25
N SER A 392 -4.36 10.35 15.26
CA SER A 392 -4.06 8.98 15.65
C SER A 392 -2.63 8.83 16.20
N ASN A 393 -2.32 7.69 16.83
CA ASN A 393 -0.93 7.32 17.10
C ASN A 393 -0.29 6.63 15.91
N VAL A 394 -1.04 5.72 15.27
CA VAL A 394 -0.67 5.14 13.99
C VAL A 394 -1.88 5.16 13.07
N PHE A 395 -1.69 5.66 11.86
CA PHE A 395 -2.68 5.55 10.78
C PHE A 395 -2.04 4.87 9.58
N LEU A 396 -2.78 4.03 8.87
CA LEU A 396 -2.37 3.42 7.62
C LEU A 396 -3.54 3.52 6.64
N TYR A 397 -3.23 4.02 5.45
CA TYR A 397 -4.08 4.04 4.28
C TYR A 397 -3.40 3.25 3.16
N VAL A 398 -4.19 2.45 2.47
CA VAL A 398 -3.77 1.68 1.30
C VAL A 398 -4.80 1.84 0.20
N ASP A 399 -4.37 2.34 -0.95
CA ASP A 399 -5.08 2.19 -2.20
C ASP A 399 -4.68 0.83 -2.78
N THR A 400 -5.59 -0.13 -2.71
CA THR A 400 -5.27 -1.54 -3.00
C THR A 400 -5.01 -1.77 -4.49
N ASN A 401 -5.64 -0.99 -5.37
CA ASN A 401 -5.45 -1.05 -6.81
C ASN A 401 -4.06 -0.51 -7.21
N LYS A 402 -3.66 0.64 -6.66
CA LYS A 402 -2.30 1.19 -6.85
C LYS A 402 -1.25 0.29 -6.21
N LEU A 403 -1.52 -0.25 -5.01
CA LEU A 403 -0.58 -1.15 -4.34
C LEU A 403 -0.41 -2.47 -5.10
N ALA A 404 -1.47 -3.02 -5.69
CA ALA A 404 -1.42 -4.23 -6.51
C ALA A 404 -0.49 -4.06 -7.73
N HIS A 405 -0.45 -2.87 -8.33
CA HIS A 405 0.50 -2.54 -9.38
C HIS A 405 1.92 -2.34 -8.83
N ALA A 406 2.08 -1.52 -7.79
CA ALA A 406 3.37 -1.23 -7.17
C ALA A 406 4.05 -2.46 -6.53
N SER A 407 3.28 -3.48 -6.15
CA SER A 407 3.76 -4.68 -5.45
C SER A 407 4.07 -5.88 -6.35
N GLN A 408 3.86 -5.75 -7.67
CA GLN A 408 4.10 -6.84 -8.62
C GLN A 408 5.49 -7.45 -8.46
N SER A 409 6.54 -6.67 -8.22
CA SER A 409 7.89 -7.21 -8.08
C SER A 409 8.08 -8.16 -6.88
N TYR A 410 7.27 -8.03 -5.83
CA TYR A 410 7.36 -8.84 -4.61
C TYR A 410 6.58 -10.15 -4.70
N LEU A 411 5.52 -10.18 -5.52
CA LEU A 411 4.67 -11.37 -5.66
C LEU A 411 5.38 -12.52 -6.39
N ASN A 412 5.15 -13.75 -5.92
CA ASN A 412 5.58 -14.95 -6.63
C ASN A 412 4.74 -15.18 -7.91
N ALA A 413 5.17 -16.12 -8.76
CA ALA A 413 4.56 -16.32 -10.07
C ALA A 413 3.08 -16.74 -10.00
N ASP A 414 2.73 -17.57 -9.02
CA ASP A 414 1.36 -18.06 -8.86
C ASP A 414 0.44 -16.95 -8.35
N SER A 415 0.90 -16.14 -7.39
CA SER A 415 0.14 -14.99 -6.86
C SER A 415 -0.06 -13.90 -7.91
N LYS A 416 0.95 -13.64 -8.76
CA LYS A 416 0.81 -12.73 -9.91
C LYS A 416 -0.29 -13.19 -10.85
N LYS A 417 -0.27 -14.49 -11.16
CA LYS A 417 -1.26 -15.08 -12.05
C LYS A 417 -2.65 -15.03 -11.44
N GLU A 418 -2.80 -15.36 -10.16
CA GLU A 418 -4.08 -15.31 -9.47
C GLU A 418 -4.66 -13.89 -9.43
N LEU A 419 -3.83 -12.89 -9.16
CA LEU A 419 -4.22 -11.48 -9.17
C LEU A 419 -4.64 -11.01 -10.58
N GLN A 420 -3.97 -11.50 -11.63
CA GLN A 420 -4.33 -11.20 -13.03
C GLN A 420 -5.63 -11.91 -13.46
N ASP A 421 -5.75 -13.20 -13.17
CA ASP A 421 -6.90 -14.02 -13.55
C ASP A 421 -8.20 -13.55 -12.86
N ASN A 422 -8.06 -12.90 -11.69
CA ASN A 422 -9.19 -12.41 -10.88
C ASN A 422 -9.15 -10.88 -10.66
N GLU A 423 -8.53 -10.14 -11.57
CA GLU A 423 -8.32 -8.69 -11.44
C GLU A 423 -9.62 -7.93 -11.13
N ASN A 424 -10.70 -8.25 -11.84
CA ASN A 424 -12.00 -7.62 -11.62
C ASN A 424 -12.47 -7.77 -10.17
N PHE A 425 -12.35 -8.96 -9.57
CA PHE A 425 -12.77 -9.18 -8.19
C PHE A 425 -11.88 -8.44 -7.19
N PHE A 426 -10.55 -8.55 -7.34
CA PHE A 426 -9.64 -7.87 -6.43
C PHE A 426 -9.74 -6.34 -6.51
N SER A 427 -10.05 -5.80 -7.70
CA SER A 427 -10.18 -4.36 -7.90
C SER A 427 -11.38 -3.72 -7.19
N GLN A 428 -12.39 -4.52 -6.81
CA GLN A 428 -13.55 -4.09 -6.05
C GLN A 428 -13.22 -3.76 -4.60
N PHE A 429 -12.15 -4.34 -4.05
CA PHE A 429 -11.54 -3.78 -2.85
C PHE A 429 -10.82 -2.53 -3.32
N THR A 430 -11.23 -1.36 -2.86
CA THR A 430 -10.65 -0.10 -3.36
C THR A 430 -9.63 0.41 -2.37
N GLN A 431 -10.02 0.53 -1.09
CA GLN A 431 -9.19 1.07 -0.03
C GLN A 431 -9.21 0.20 1.23
N LEU A 432 -8.08 0.22 1.93
CA LEU A 432 -7.95 -0.32 3.28
C LEU A 432 -7.37 0.77 4.18
N GLY A 433 -7.91 0.83 5.40
CA GLY A 433 -7.49 1.78 6.41
C GLY A 433 -7.32 1.09 7.75
N LEU A 434 -6.36 1.55 8.55
CA LEU A 434 -6.09 1.06 9.91
C LEU A 434 -5.71 2.25 10.79
N GLU A 435 -6.37 2.37 11.93
CA GLU A 435 -6.12 3.35 12.97
C GLU A 435 -5.79 2.62 14.28
N LEU A 436 -4.65 2.95 14.87
CA LEU A 436 -4.24 2.49 16.19
C LEU A 436 -4.13 3.69 17.13
N LYS A 437 -4.89 3.64 18.23
CA LYS A 437 -4.77 4.58 19.34
C LYS A 437 -4.32 3.84 20.57
N ALA A 438 -3.28 4.36 21.22
CA ALA A 438 -2.84 3.84 22.50
C ALA A 438 -3.96 4.02 23.54
N ASP A 439 -4.16 3.00 24.37
CA ASP A 439 -5.12 2.98 25.46
C ASP A 439 -4.56 2.10 26.59
N GLY A 440 -3.84 2.73 27.52
CA GLY A 440 -3.13 2.02 28.59
C GLY A 440 -1.99 1.12 28.07
N ASN A 441 -2.24 -0.19 27.98
CA ASN A 441 -1.23 -1.18 27.56
C ASN A 441 -1.56 -1.86 26.22
N HIS A 442 -2.62 -1.41 25.53
CA HIS A 442 -3.04 -2.01 24.26
C HIS A 442 -3.25 -0.92 23.20
N PHE A 443 -3.18 -1.31 21.94
CA PHE A 443 -3.72 -0.49 20.87
C PHE A 443 -5.20 -0.77 20.69
N LYS A 444 -6.05 0.23 20.90
CA LYS A 444 -7.40 0.23 20.35
C LYS A 444 -7.27 0.35 18.83
N THR A 445 -7.79 -0.64 18.13
CA THR A 445 -7.63 -0.77 16.68
C THR A 445 -8.98 -0.59 15.98
N LYS A 446 -9.03 0.27 14.95
CA LYS A 446 -10.09 0.32 13.96
C LYS A 446 -9.47 0.02 12.60
N ALA A 447 -9.95 -0.99 11.89
CA ALA A 447 -9.61 -1.20 10.48
C ALA A 447 -10.88 -1.12 9.64
N VAL A 448 -10.75 -0.60 8.43
CA VAL A 448 -11.86 -0.43 7.49
C VAL A 448 -11.41 -0.93 6.14
N ILE A 449 -12.25 -1.71 5.47
CA ILE A 449 -12.06 -2.12 4.08
C ILE A 449 -13.28 -1.65 3.30
N HIS A 450 -13.03 -0.87 2.25
CA HIS A 450 -14.06 -0.47 1.31
C HIS A 450 -14.12 -1.47 0.15
N PHE A 451 -15.33 -1.95 -0.12
CA PHE A 451 -15.64 -2.94 -1.14
C PHE A 451 -16.76 -2.41 -2.03
N ASP A 452 -16.40 -1.99 -3.24
CA ASP A 452 -17.35 -1.48 -4.23
C ASP A 452 -17.60 -2.53 -5.32
N THR A 453 -18.74 -3.22 -5.21
CA THR A 453 -19.17 -4.21 -6.20
C THR A 453 -19.36 -3.65 -7.61
N ASP A 454 -19.58 -2.34 -7.73
CA ASP A 454 -19.77 -1.65 -9.02
C ASP A 454 -18.46 -1.08 -9.59
N TYR A 455 -17.32 -1.29 -8.91
CA TYR A 455 -16.02 -0.82 -9.38
C TYR A 455 -15.64 -1.47 -10.71
N ASP A 456 -15.52 -0.66 -11.75
CA ASP A 456 -15.11 -1.07 -13.09
C ASP A 456 -13.68 -0.59 -13.38
N VAL A 457 -12.71 -1.49 -13.16
CA VAL A 457 -11.28 -1.21 -13.36
C VAL A 457 -10.95 -0.82 -14.80
N GLU A 458 -11.68 -1.35 -15.80
CA GLU A 458 -11.45 -1.00 -17.20
C GLU A 458 -11.99 0.39 -17.52
N ALA A 459 -13.16 0.75 -16.99
CA ALA A 459 -13.68 2.11 -17.07
C ALA A 459 -12.72 3.12 -16.43
N GLN A 460 -12.22 2.84 -15.22
CA GLN A 460 -11.24 3.70 -14.54
C GLN A 460 -9.95 3.87 -15.35
N ARG A 461 -9.46 2.79 -15.99
CA ARG A 461 -8.30 2.86 -16.90
C ARG A 461 -8.57 3.70 -18.15
N LEU A 462 -9.77 3.63 -18.70
CA LEU A 462 -10.19 4.42 -19.86
C LEU A 462 -10.32 5.90 -19.47
N GLU A 463 -10.95 6.19 -18.33
CA GLU A 463 -11.08 7.53 -17.77
C GLU A 463 -9.71 8.16 -17.56
N LYS A 464 -8.79 7.46 -16.87
CA LYS A 464 -7.41 7.92 -16.67
C LYS A 464 -6.64 8.16 -17.97
N LYS A 465 -6.82 7.30 -18.99
CA LYS A 465 -6.24 7.52 -20.33
C LYS A 465 -6.83 8.73 -21.05
N SER A 466 -8.04 9.12 -20.69
CA SER A 466 -8.77 10.25 -21.26
C SER A 466 -8.71 11.51 -20.40
N GLU A 467 -8.06 11.45 -19.24
CA GLU A 467 -7.96 12.57 -18.31
C GLU A 467 -7.23 13.74 -18.98
N GLY A 468 -7.81 14.95 -18.89
CA GLY A 468 -7.31 16.13 -19.59
C GLY A 468 -7.64 16.18 -21.10
N ILE A 469 -8.30 15.15 -21.65
CA ILE A 469 -8.91 15.21 -22.97
C ILE A 469 -10.33 15.78 -22.79
N PRO A 470 -10.66 16.96 -23.36
CA PRO A 470 -12.01 17.52 -23.21
C PRO A 470 -13.07 16.52 -23.68
N PHE A 471 -14.17 16.35 -22.93
CA PHE A 471 -15.28 15.46 -23.28
C PHE A 471 -15.81 15.70 -24.71
N SER A 472 -15.66 16.91 -25.25
CA SER A 472 -15.94 17.27 -26.65
C SER A 472 -15.11 16.50 -27.69
N VAL A 473 -14.07 15.79 -27.28
CA VAL A 473 -13.21 14.93 -28.12
C VAL A 473 -13.58 13.44 -27.97
N LEU A 474 -14.23 13.07 -26.86
CA LEU A 474 -14.64 11.68 -26.54
C LEU A 474 -16.03 11.35 -27.11
N GLU A 475 -16.89 12.35 -27.35
CA GLU A 475 -18.04 12.20 -28.24
C GLU A 475 -17.57 12.14 -29.70
N ILE A 476 -17.41 10.93 -30.25
CA ILE A 476 -17.32 10.75 -31.70
C ILE A 476 -18.63 10.16 -32.21
N GLU A 477 -19.64 11.02 -32.31
CA GLU A 477 -20.44 11.10 -33.53
C GLU A 477 -20.34 12.52 -34.10
N LYS A 478 -19.58 12.63 -35.20
CA LYS A 478 -19.30 13.82 -36.04
C LYS A 478 -18.36 14.87 -35.42
N GLU A 479 -17.05 14.70 -35.61
CA GLU A 479 -16.06 15.78 -35.49
C GLU A 479 -16.48 16.99 -36.38
N GLU A 480 -17.02 18.05 -35.79
CA GLU A 480 -16.98 19.38 -36.40
C GLU A 480 -15.56 19.94 -36.19
N ILE A 481 -14.76 19.91 -37.26
CA ILE A 481 -13.43 20.53 -37.25
C ILE A 481 -13.61 22.05 -37.06
N SER A 482 -13.31 22.59 -35.87
CA SER A 482 -13.38 24.05 -35.61
C SER A 482 -12.39 24.79 -36.49
N LYS A 483 -12.87 25.77 -37.28
CA LYS A 483 -12.02 26.57 -38.17
C LYS A 483 -11.14 27.56 -37.41
N GLU A 484 -11.52 27.89 -36.18
CA GLU A 484 -10.79 28.80 -35.31
C GLU A 484 -9.50 28.15 -34.80
N THR A 485 -9.57 26.88 -34.38
CA THR A 485 -8.48 26.21 -33.64
C THR A 485 -7.72 25.16 -34.44
N ILE A 486 -8.20 24.73 -35.62
CA ILE A 486 -7.60 23.62 -36.40
C ILE A 486 -6.13 23.82 -36.80
N PHE A 487 -5.62 25.04 -36.75
CA PHE A 487 -4.21 25.31 -37.03
C PHE A 487 -3.40 25.68 -35.78
N ASP A 488 -3.94 25.52 -34.57
CA ASP A 488 -3.22 25.71 -33.31
C ASP A 488 -2.38 24.48 -32.99
N ILE A 489 -1.26 24.38 -33.70
CA ILE A 489 -0.29 23.30 -33.52
C ILE A 489 0.42 23.50 -32.18
N PRO A 490 0.42 22.50 -31.28
CA PRO A 490 1.22 22.51 -30.06
C PRO A 490 2.70 22.75 -30.34
N GLU A 491 3.42 23.25 -29.35
CA GLU A 491 4.86 23.46 -29.47
C GLU A 491 5.60 22.13 -29.72
N ILE A 492 6.56 22.15 -30.64
CA ILE A 492 7.26 20.95 -31.11
C ILE A 492 8.65 20.91 -30.45
N PHE A 493 8.88 19.94 -29.57
CA PHE A 493 10.15 19.72 -28.87
C PHE A 493 10.91 18.52 -29.42
N PRO A 494 11.89 18.71 -30.32
CA PRO A 494 12.73 17.61 -30.79
C PRO A 494 13.78 17.23 -29.72
N ASN A 495 13.88 15.93 -29.43
CA ASN A 495 14.90 15.37 -28.50
C ASN A 495 16.33 15.37 -29.10
N ASP A 496 16.46 15.62 -30.42
CA ASP A 496 17.72 15.72 -31.14
C ASP A 496 17.73 16.99 -32.00
N PHE A 497 18.47 18.00 -31.55
CA PHE A 497 18.56 19.31 -32.17
C PHE A 497 19.39 19.34 -33.47
N THR A 498 20.09 18.24 -33.79
CA THR A 498 20.90 18.12 -35.02
C THR A 498 20.14 17.49 -36.20
N ALA A 499 18.95 16.95 -35.95
CA ALA A 499 18.14 16.26 -36.94
C ALA A 499 17.52 17.22 -37.98
N ASN A 500 17.48 16.80 -39.26
CA ASN A 500 16.85 17.56 -40.35
C ASN A 500 15.31 17.52 -40.32
N SER A 501 14.71 16.60 -39.55
CA SER A 501 13.26 16.48 -39.39
C SER A 501 12.89 15.76 -38.11
N TYR A 502 11.75 16.12 -37.51
CA TYR A 502 11.16 15.47 -36.35
C TYR A 502 9.88 14.71 -36.76
N VAL A 503 9.73 13.48 -36.24
CA VAL A 503 8.66 12.55 -36.61
C VAL A 503 8.09 11.90 -35.35
N THR A 504 6.78 11.98 -35.15
CA THR A 504 6.06 11.18 -34.14
C THR A 504 5.30 10.04 -34.83
N LYS A 505 5.03 8.98 -34.08
CA LYS A 505 4.32 7.79 -34.55
C LYS A 505 3.19 7.47 -33.58
N PHE A 506 2.09 6.97 -34.13
CA PHE A 506 1.05 6.31 -33.34
C PHE A 506 1.61 5.04 -32.70
N ASN A 507 0.94 4.52 -31.67
CA ASN A 507 1.26 3.23 -31.04
C ASN A 507 1.26 2.05 -32.03
N THR A 508 0.64 2.21 -33.20
CA THR A 508 0.67 1.24 -34.31
C THR A 508 1.95 1.29 -35.15
N GLY A 509 2.87 2.21 -34.86
CA GLY A 509 4.11 2.44 -35.61
C GLY A 509 3.95 3.30 -36.88
N LYS A 510 2.73 3.67 -37.27
CA LYS A 510 2.45 4.57 -38.41
C LYS A 510 2.81 6.01 -38.07
N THR A 511 3.27 6.78 -39.04
CA THR A 511 3.60 8.20 -38.85
C THR A 511 2.35 9.01 -38.50
N GLU A 512 2.41 9.68 -37.37
CA GLU A 512 1.37 10.60 -36.90
C GLU A 512 1.66 12.02 -37.39
N MET A 513 2.89 12.49 -37.18
CA MET A 513 3.30 13.85 -37.55
C MET A 513 4.73 13.84 -38.10
N LYS A 514 5.00 14.73 -39.06
CA LYS A 514 6.35 15.00 -39.56
C LYS A 514 6.55 16.49 -39.83
N VAL A 515 7.66 17.04 -39.34
CA VAL A 515 8.10 18.41 -39.60
C VAL A 515 9.58 18.48 -39.94
N TYR A 516 9.98 19.40 -40.83
CA TYR A 516 11.39 19.67 -41.11
C TYR A 516 11.95 20.72 -40.15
N LEU A 517 13.22 20.55 -39.77
CA LEU A 517 13.91 21.39 -38.80
C LEU A 517 15.11 22.09 -39.44
N LYS A 518 15.50 23.23 -38.86
CA LYS A 518 16.80 23.88 -39.07
C LYS A 518 17.30 24.36 -37.71
N ASP A 519 18.50 23.91 -37.31
CA ASP A 519 19.11 24.22 -36.01
C ASP A 519 18.17 23.91 -34.83
N GLY A 520 17.47 22.77 -34.89
CA GLY A 520 16.49 22.34 -33.87
C GLY A 520 15.13 23.04 -33.90
N ILE A 521 14.93 24.05 -34.76
CA ILE A 521 13.69 24.84 -34.84
C ILE A 521 12.85 24.45 -36.06
N PRO A 522 11.51 24.35 -35.97
CA PRO A 522 10.65 24.09 -37.13
C PRO A 522 10.90 25.05 -38.31
N HIS A 523 11.35 24.50 -39.43
CA HIS A 523 11.71 25.26 -40.63
C HIS A 523 11.52 24.38 -41.88
N GLY A 524 10.33 24.43 -42.49
CA GLY A 524 10.00 23.66 -43.68
C GLY A 524 8.58 23.08 -43.65
N ARG A 525 8.37 21.93 -44.30
CA ARG A 525 7.02 21.34 -44.45
C ARG A 525 6.57 20.68 -43.15
N TYR A 526 5.28 20.80 -42.85
CA TYR A 526 4.60 20.13 -41.75
C TYR A 526 3.46 19.26 -42.29
N LYS A 527 3.31 18.05 -41.74
CA LYS A 527 2.19 17.15 -41.98
C LYS A 527 1.75 16.47 -40.69
N LEU A 528 0.43 16.36 -40.51
CA LEU A 528 -0.23 15.58 -39.47
C LEU A 528 -1.23 14.63 -40.14
N TYR A 529 -1.36 13.41 -39.64
CA TYR A 529 -2.23 12.38 -40.18
C TYR A 529 -3.29 11.95 -39.17
N TYR A 530 -4.41 11.41 -39.67
CA TYR A 530 -5.37 10.67 -38.87
C TYR A 530 -4.86 9.25 -38.60
N PHE A 531 -5.46 8.56 -37.63
CA PHE A 531 -5.12 7.18 -37.30
C PHE A 531 -5.31 6.20 -38.47
N ASN A 532 -6.27 6.49 -39.36
CA ASN A 532 -6.48 5.72 -40.59
C ASN A 532 -5.38 5.94 -41.66
N GLY A 533 -4.48 6.90 -41.45
CA GLY A 533 -3.37 7.24 -42.35
C GLY A 533 -3.66 8.39 -43.32
N GLU A 534 -4.89 8.92 -43.35
CA GLU A 534 -5.24 10.06 -44.21
C GLU A 534 -4.65 11.37 -43.68
N LEU A 535 -4.35 12.30 -44.59
CA LEU A 535 -3.72 13.58 -44.24
C LEU A 535 -4.71 14.47 -43.48
N LYS A 536 -4.41 14.80 -42.22
CA LYS A 536 -5.24 15.69 -41.38
C LYS A 536 -4.90 17.16 -41.60
N ILE A 537 -3.63 17.53 -41.52
CA ILE A 537 -3.15 18.92 -41.72
C ILE A 537 -1.89 18.93 -42.58
N SER A 538 -1.75 19.97 -43.41
CA SER A 538 -0.50 20.29 -44.11
C SER A 538 -0.21 21.78 -44.10
N GLY A 539 1.07 22.13 -43.95
CA GLY A 539 1.50 23.53 -43.85
C GLY A 539 3.02 23.70 -43.96
N ARG A 540 3.49 24.90 -43.67
CA ARG A 540 4.93 25.21 -43.59
C ARG A 540 5.24 26.10 -42.39
N PHE A 541 6.41 25.88 -41.84
CA PHE A 541 7.03 26.73 -40.83
C PHE A 541 8.24 27.47 -41.40
N ASN A 542 8.49 28.68 -40.89
CA ASN A 542 9.72 29.44 -41.12
C ASN A 542 10.20 29.99 -39.77
N LYS A 543 11.30 29.44 -39.24
CA LYS A 543 11.89 29.85 -37.95
C LYS A 543 10.88 29.75 -36.79
N GLY A 544 10.14 28.64 -36.71
CA GLY A 544 9.15 28.40 -35.66
C GLY A 544 7.76 28.98 -35.96
N GLU A 545 7.64 29.92 -36.90
CA GLU A 545 6.35 30.56 -37.21
C GLU A 545 5.64 29.90 -38.40
N LYS A 546 4.31 29.77 -38.32
CA LYS A 546 3.47 29.25 -39.41
C LYS A 546 3.53 30.24 -40.58
N THR A 547 3.78 29.73 -41.78
CA THR A 547 3.83 30.57 -42.99
C THR A 547 3.12 29.92 -44.16
N GLY A 548 2.56 30.76 -45.02
CA GLY A 548 1.91 30.33 -46.25
C GLY A 548 0.53 29.72 -46.01
N THR A 549 0.03 28.96 -46.99
CA THR A 549 -1.32 28.38 -46.90
C THR A 549 -1.30 27.03 -46.18
N TRP A 550 -1.95 26.99 -45.03
CA TRP A 550 -2.25 25.79 -44.27
C TRP A 550 -3.59 25.20 -44.72
N ARG A 551 -3.68 23.87 -44.74
CA ARG A 551 -4.85 23.12 -45.19
C ARG A 551 -5.18 22.03 -44.18
N ALA A 552 -6.45 21.90 -43.84
CA ALA A 552 -7.02 20.82 -43.05
C ALA A 552 -7.96 20.00 -43.92
N TYR A 553 -7.95 18.69 -43.75
CA TYR A 553 -8.78 17.75 -44.49
C TYR A 553 -9.60 16.91 -43.51
N THR A 554 -10.72 16.38 -43.98
CA THR A 554 -11.57 15.43 -43.26
C THR A 554 -10.97 14.01 -43.27
N ARG A 555 -11.49 13.10 -42.44
CA ARG A 555 -11.05 11.69 -42.39
C ARG A 555 -11.24 10.92 -43.71
N ASP A 556 -12.10 11.38 -44.61
CA ASP A 556 -12.29 10.84 -45.97
C ASP A 556 -11.42 11.54 -47.03
N GLY A 557 -10.46 12.36 -46.61
CA GLY A 557 -9.46 12.99 -47.47
C GLY A 557 -9.93 14.25 -48.22
N LYS A 558 -11.12 14.77 -47.94
CA LYS A 558 -11.63 16.00 -48.58
C LYS A 558 -11.06 17.25 -47.90
N LEU A 559 -10.70 18.24 -48.70
CA LEU A 559 -10.25 19.53 -48.17
C LEU A 559 -11.39 20.21 -47.41
N TYR A 560 -11.21 20.41 -46.11
CA TYR A 560 -12.21 21.01 -45.23
C TYR A 560 -12.01 22.52 -45.10
N TYR A 561 -10.77 22.95 -44.83
CA TYR A 561 -10.46 24.34 -44.56
C TYR A 561 -9.05 24.72 -44.97
N LYS A 562 -8.84 25.99 -45.33
CA LYS A 562 -7.52 26.54 -45.62
C LYS A 562 -7.41 27.96 -45.09
N LYS A 563 -6.28 28.29 -44.50
CA LYS A 563 -5.95 29.63 -43.98
C LYS A 563 -4.55 30.02 -44.41
N LYS A 564 -4.34 31.30 -44.72
CA LYS A 564 -3.03 31.85 -45.03
C LYS A 564 -2.47 32.52 -43.77
N PHE A 565 -1.26 32.13 -43.40
CA PHE A 565 -0.46 32.69 -42.32
C PHE A 565 0.69 33.50 -42.90
#